data_AF-A0A426VY34-F1
#
_entry.id   AF-A0A426VY34-F1
#
_cell.length_a   1.000
_cell.length_b   1.000
_cell.length_c   1.000
_cell.angle_alpha   90.00
_cell.angle_beta   90.00
_cell.angle_gamma   90.00
#
_symmetry.space_group_name_H-M   'P 1'
#
loop_
_entity.id
_entity.type
_entity.pdbx_description
1 polymer ?
#
loop_
_entity_poly.entity_id
_entity_poly.type
_entity_poly.pdbx_seq_one_letter_code
_entity_poly.pdbx_strand_id
1 'polypeptide(L)'
;MRKWILILLTVHCTLLTVLNAGLTDFKTIKKAKDAYDAKAYAKSAALLGGLESKTAQKEYDIGNAYYKAGKYDAALKAYTQAEGVDEHQRLHNVGNSYFQKKKWDKAIETYEKALKIKEDKDTRFNLELAKKMKKKQEEQKKKKQQKKDQKKKKNQKKKNDKKKQNKNKQNKDQKKNKDQNQKDQNKQNKQNKQNKKKQDQKKKDQKKQNKNKQNKDQKKNKDQ
;
A
#
# COMPACT_ATOMS: atom_id res chain seq x y z
N MET A 1 55.82 33.36 51.91
CA MET A 1 54.54 34.10 51.71
C MET A 1 54.00 34.07 50.28
N ARG A 2 54.79 34.34 49.23
CA ARG A 2 54.31 34.37 47.83
C ARG A 2 53.62 33.07 47.32
N LYS A 3 54.10 31.88 47.72
CA LYS A 3 53.50 30.59 47.30
C LYS A 3 52.10 30.35 47.90
N TRP A 4 51.85 30.81 49.13
CA TRP A 4 50.55 30.70 49.80
C TRP A 4 49.53 31.70 49.24
N ILE A 5 49.96 32.90 48.86
CA ILE A 5 49.11 33.90 48.21
C ILE A 5 48.63 33.42 46.84
N LEU A 6 49.50 32.76 46.06
CA LEU A 6 49.12 32.16 44.76
C LEU A 6 48.12 31.01 44.91
N ILE A 7 48.28 30.14 45.91
CA ILE A 7 47.34 29.03 46.19
C ILE A 7 45.98 29.59 46.67
N LEU A 8 45.97 30.63 47.50
CA LEU A 8 44.72 31.26 47.95
C LEU A 8 43.99 31.99 46.82
N LEU A 9 44.73 32.64 45.90
CA LEU A 9 44.17 33.29 44.71
C LEU A 9 43.57 32.30 43.71
N THR A 10 44.21 31.14 43.48
CA THR A 10 43.67 30.12 42.57
C THR A 10 42.46 29.40 43.14
N VAL A 11 42.46 29.10 44.45
CA VAL A 11 41.28 28.54 45.15
C VAL A 11 40.12 29.52 45.16
N HIS A 12 40.35 30.83 45.33
CA HIS A 12 39.29 31.83 45.21
C HIS A 12 38.71 31.93 43.79
N CYS A 13 39.56 31.84 42.76
CA CYS A 13 39.12 31.95 41.37
C CYS A 13 38.25 30.75 40.94
N THR A 14 38.60 29.53 41.37
CA THR A 14 37.78 28.33 41.08
C THR A 14 36.49 28.28 41.91
N LEU A 15 36.48 28.79 43.14
CA LEU A 15 35.26 28.87 43.95
C LEU A 15 34.25 29.88 43.34
N LEU A 16 34.75 30.99 42.79
CA LEU A 16 33.91 32.03 42.15
C LEU A 16 33.24 31.52 40.85
N THR A 17 33.94 30.70 40.06
CA THR A 17 33.38 30.16 38.80
C THR A 17 32.30 29.10 39.06
N VAL A 18 32.48 28.25 40.07
CA VAL A 18 31.48 27.23 40.44
C VAL A 18 30.22 27.88 41.02
N LEU A 19 30.35 28.94 41.84
CA LEU A 19 29.19 29.66 42.39
C LEU A 19 28.35 30.32 41.29
N ASN A 20 29.00 30.92 40.30
CA ASN A 20 28.32 31.57 39.18
C ASN A 20 27.56 30.57 38.30
N ALA A 21 28.08 29.36 38.10
CA ALA A 21 27.43 28.31 37.33
C ALA A 21 26.11 27.82 37.98
N GLY A 22 26.07 27.68 39.31
CA GLY A 22 24.85 27.25 40.02
C GLY A 22 23.69 28.25 39.96
N LEU A 23 24.00 29.55 40.08
CA LEU A 23 23.01 30.64 40.00
C LEU A 23 22.39 30.77 38.60
N THR A 24 23.19 30.56 37.54
CA THR A 24 22.70 30.61 36.16
C THR A 24 21.77 29.44 35.84
N ASP A 25 22.04 28.26 36.37
CA ASP A 25 21.20 27.07 36.19
C ASP A 25 19.83 27.26 36.85
N PHE A 26 19.79 27.75 38.09
CA PHE A 26 18.53 28.02 38.79
C PHE A 26 17.63 29.02 38.01
N LYS A 27 18.22 30.14 37.54
CA LYS A 27 17.48 31.14 36.75
C LYS A 27 16.97 30.57 35.43
N THR A 28 17.73 29.68 34.80
CA THR A 28 17.36 29.05 33.53
C THR A 28 16.26 28.01 33.71
N ILE A 29 16.32 27.20 34.77
CA ILE A 29 15.26 26.26 35.14
C ILE A 29 13.96 27.02 35.41
N LYS A 30 14.01 28.14 36.14
CA LYS A 30 12.84 29.00 36.35
C LYS A 30 12.25 29.49 35.04
N LYS A 31 13.08 30.02 34.13
CA LYS A 31 12.62 30.46 32.79
C LYS A 31 12.02 29.32 31.96
N ALA A 32 12.57 28.11 32.07
CA ALA A 32 12.05 26.94 31.38
C ALA A 32 10.66 26.58 31.91
N LYS A 33 10.48 26.58 33.24
CA LYS A 33 9.18 26.37 33.88
C LYS A 33 8.17 27.45 33.49
N ASP A 34 8.55 28.72 33.57
CA ASP A 34 7.71 29.85 33.15
C ASP A 34 7.28 29.69 31.68
N ALA A 35 8.18 29.23 30.80
CA ALA A 35 7.85 28.93 29.41
C ALA A 35 6.93 27.71 29.25
N TYR A 36 7.11 26.66 30.06
CA TYR A 36 6.23 25.49 30.07
C TYR A 36 4.81 25.86 30.50
N ASP A 37 4.67 26.63 31.57
CA ASP A 37 3.40 27.10 32.11
C ASP A 37 2.68 28.04 31.12
N ALA A 38 3.44 28.87 30.40
CA ALA A 38 2.96 29.67 29.28
C ALA A 38 2.65 28.85 28.00
N LYS A 39 2.71 27.51 28.05
CA LYS A 39 2.51 26.57 26.93
C LYS A 39 3.52 26.74 25.78
N ALA A 40 4.61 27.47 26.00
CA ALA A 40 5.72 27.63 25.07
C ALA A 40 6.68 26.43 25.17
N TYR A 41 6.15 25.21 24.96
CA TYR A 41 6.84 23.97 25.28
C TYR A 41 8.15 23.77 24.51
N ALA A 42 8.21 24.16 23.24
CA ALA A 42 9.45 24.07 22.47
C ALA A 42 10.56 24.98 23.05
N LYS A 43 10.19 26.15 23.57
CA LYS A 43 11.10 27.06 24.25
C LYS A 43 11.54 26.48 25.60
N SER A 44 10.63 25.90 26.37
CA SER A 44 10.95 25.17 27.60
C SER A 44 11.99 24.08 27.33
N ALA A 45 11.76 23.23 26.34
CA ALA A 45 12.69 22.15 25.99
C ALA A 45 14.06 22.69 25.55
N ALA A 46 14.10 23.78 24.79
CA ALA A 46 15.34 24.42 24.37
C ALA A 46 16.13 25.01 25.56
N LEU A 47 15.44 25.67 26.50
CA LEU A 47 16.07 26.22 27.71
C LEU A 47 16.68 25.11 28.58
N LEU A 48 15.95 24.01 28.80
CA LEU A 48 16.46 22.86 29.53
C LEU A 48 17.61 22.17 28.78
N GLY A 49 17.54 22.06 27.46
CA GLY A 49 18.59 21.47 26.63
C GLY A 49 19.91 22.25 26.64
N GLY A 50 19.87 23.55 26.97
CA GLY A 50 21.05 24.41 27.13
C GLY A 50 21.72 24.33 28.50
N LEU A 51 21.19 23.55 29.45
CA LEU A 51 21.82 23.33 30.74
C LEU A 51 22.92 22.27 30.62
N GLU A 52 24.10 22.59 31.17
CA GLU A 52 25.25 21.68 31.22
C GLU A 52 24.99 20.45 32.12
N SER A 53 24.17 20.61 33.17
CA SER A 53 23.84 19.52 34.09
C SER A 53 23.15 18.36 33.37
N LYS A 54 23.68 17.14 33.48
CA LYS A 54 23.10 15.94 32.88
C LYS A 54 22.40 15.11 33.94
N THR A 55 21.16 15.49 34.26
CA THR A 55 20.34 14.78 35.25
C THR A 55 19.17 14.07 34.56
N ALA A 56 18.77 12.92 35.11
CA ALA A 56 17.62 12.17 34.61
C ALA A 56 16.33 13.02 34.64
N GLN A 57 16.17 13.84 35.68
CA GLN A 57 15.03 14.75 35.83
C GLN A 57 14.99 15.80 34.72
N LYS A 58 16.14 16.37 34.34
CA LYS A 58 16.22 17.33 33.22
C LYS A 58 15.74 16.69 31.92
N GLU A 59 16.24 15.50 31.60
CA GLU A 59 15.85 14.79 30.38
C GLU A 59 14.35 14.40 30.40
N TYR A 60 13.83 14.05 31.57
CA TYR A 60 12.40 13.81 31.75
C TYR A 60 11.55 15.05 31.48
N ASP A 61 11.95 16.22 31.99
CA ASP A 61 11.24 17.48 31.79
C ASP A 61 11.34 17.97 30.34
N ILE A 62 12.48 17.75 29.67
CA ILE A 62 12.64 17.93 28.22
C ILE A 62 11.64 17.03 27.48
N GLY A 63 11.52 15.77 27.87
CA GLY A 63 10.56 14.81 27.32
C GLY A 63 9.12 15.29 27.45
N ASN A 64 8.74 15.77 28.65
CA ASN A 64 7.41 16.33 28.92
C ASN A 64 7.10 17.53 28.02
N ALA A 65 8.06 18.45 27.90
CA ALA A 65 7.93 19.62 27.04
C ALA A 65 7.79 19.20 25.56
N TYR A 66 8.62 18.29 25.06
CA TYR A 66 8.47 17.82 23.68
C TYR A 66 7.17 17.07 23.43
N TYR A 67 6.69 16.29 24.40
CA TYR A 67 5.40 15.61 24.31
C TYR A 67 4.27 16.62 24.15
N LYS A 68 4.23 17.64 25.01
CA LYS A 68 3.21 18.71 24.95
C LYS A 68 3.33 19.57 23.68
N ALA A 69 4.54 19.70 23.13
CA ALA A 69 4.78 20.35 21.83
C ALA A 69 4.34 19.48 20.63
N GLY A 70 3.86 18.24 20.83
CA GLY A 70 3.53 17.30 19.76
C GLY A 70 4.76 16.69 19.07
N LYS A 71 5.98 16.93 19.58
CA LYS A 71 7.24 16.43 19.04
C LYS A 71 7.58 15.07 19.64
N TYR A 72 6.76 14.07 19.35
CA TYR A 72 6.80 12.78 20.04
C TYR A 72 8.09 11.96 19.83
N ASP A 73 8.80 12.10 18.71
CA ASP A 73 10.11 11.43 18.55
C ASP A 73 11.18 12.04 19.46
N ALA A 74 11.18 13.37 19.59
CA ALA A 74 12.08 14.06 20.51
C ALA A 74 11.74 13.73 21.97
N ALA A 75 10.44 13.63 22.29
CA ALA A 75 9.97 13.20 23.60
C ALA A 75 10.47 11.79 23.93
N LEU A 76 10.31 10.83 23.01
CA LEU A 76 10.80 9.46 23.18
C LEU A 76 12.31 9.43 23.44
N LYS A 77 13.10 10.18 22.66
CA LYS A 77 14.55 10.26 22.86
C LYS A 77 14.92 10.77 24.25
N ALA A 78 14.28 11.85 24.69
CA ALA A 78 14.55 12.45 25.99
C ALA A 78 14.11 11.52 27.15
N TYR A 79 12.95 10.88 27.05
CA TYR A 79 12.54 9.88 28.04
C TYR A 79 13.48 8.66 28.08
N THR A 80 14.07 8.24 26.96
CA THR A 80 15.10 7.17 26.98
C THR A 80 16.37 7.62 27.71
N GLN A 81 16.70 8.91 27.70
CA GLN A 81 17.86 9.45 28.40
C GLN A 81 17.59 9.75 29.89
N ALA A 82 16.32 9.71 30.31
CA ALA A 82 15.88 9.94 31.68
C ALA A 82 15.96 8.65 32.54
N GLU A 83 17.04 7.88 32.44
CA GLU A 83 17.27 6.72 33.30
C GLU A 83 17.57 7.19 34.74
N GLY A 84 16.75 6.76 35.71
CA GLY A 84 16.88 7.16 37.11
C GLY A 84 15.74 8.04 37.65
N VAL A 85 14.77 8.46 36.81
CA VAL A 85 13.47 8.93 37.32
C VAL A 85 12.54 7.76 37.66
N ASP A 86 11.38 8.04 38.25
CA ASP A 86 10.33 7.04 38.47
C ASP A 86 10.02 6.28 37.16
N GLU A 87 10.39 5.01 37.15
CA GLU A 87 10.33 4.14 35.97
C GLU A 87 8.90 4.01 35.46
N HIS A 88 7.92 3.89 36.37
CA HIS A 88 6.52 3.80 36.03
C HIS A 88 6.05 5.06 35.27
N GLN A 89 6.30 6.26 35.79
CA GLN A 89 5.91 7.52 35.17
C GLN A 89 6.60 7.72 33.82
N ARG A 90 7.90 7.38 33.73
CA ARG A 90 8.64 7.43 32.47
C ARG A 90 8.05 6.51 31.42
N LEU A 91 7.77 5.25 31.77
CA LEU A 91 7.15 4.29 30.85
C LEU A 91 5.73 4.70 30.46
N HIS A 92 4.94 5.23 31.39
CA HIS A 92 3.63 5.82 31.08
C HIS A 92 3.75 6.89 29.97
N ASN A 93 4.70 7.81 30.10
CA ASN A 93 4.90 8.87 29.12
C ASN A 93 5.52 8.41 27.78
N VAL A 94 6.37 7.38 27.80
CA VAL A 94 6.85 6.69 26.59
C VAL A 94 5.66 6.03 25.87
N GLY A 95 4.77 5.36 26.61
CA GLY A 95 3.53 4.78 26.09
C GLY A 95 2.63 5.84 25.46
N ASN A 96 2.44 6.97 26.14
CA ASN A 96 1.68 8.13 25.62
C ASN A 96 2.28 8.65 24.30
N SER A 97 3.60 8.73 24.22
CA SER A 97 4.30 9.19 23.02
C SER A 97 4.12 8.22 21.85
N TYR A 98 4.22 6.91 22.09
CA TYR A 98 3.92 5.89 21.06
C TYR A 98 2.45 5.92 20.63
N PHE A 99 1.54 6.11 21.58
CA PHE A 99 0.11 6.25 21.32
C PHE A 99 -0.13 7.42 20.36
N GLN A 100 0.36 8.62 20.66
CA GLN A 100 0.17 9.77 19.77
C GLN A 100 0.75 9.56 18.37
N LYS A 101 1.84 8.80 18.25
CA LYS A 101 2.42 8.39 16.96
C LYS A 101 1.64 7.29 16.23
N LYS A 102 0.49 6.85 16.76
CA LYS A 102 -0.32 5.74 16.26
C LYS A 102 0.43 4.41 16.19
N LYS A 103 1.51 4.27 16.96
CA LYS A 103 2.28 3.02 17.11
C LYS A 103 1.67 2.22 18.25
N TRP A 104 0.42 1.78 18.05
CA TRP A 104 -0.42 1.20 19.10
C TRP A 104 0.21 -0.05 19.74
N ASP A 105 0.88 -0.89 18.96
CA ASP A 105 1.58 -2.07 19.48
C ASP A 105 2.64 -1.71 20.53
N LYS A 106 3.48 -0.71 20.22
CA LYS A 106 4.52 -0.24 21.15
C LYS A 106 3.93 0.46 22.36
N ALA A 107 2.84 1.20 22.17
CA ALA A 107 2.13 1.85 23.27
C ALA A 107 1.60 0.81 24.27
N ILE A 108 0.92 -0.23 23.76
CA ILE A 108 0.39 -1.35 24.56
C ILE A 108 1.51 -2.02 25.36
N GLU A 109 2.59 -2.43 24.70
CA GLU A 109 3.73 -3.08 25.35
C GLU A 109 4.33 -2.19 26.47
N THR A 110 4.45 -0.88 26.22
CA THR A 110 5.05 0.05 27.19
C THR A 110 4.12 0.29 28.38
N TYR A 111 2.82 0.45 28.16
CA TYR A 111 1.85 0.60 29.26
C TYR A 111 1.76 -0.68 30.11
N GLU A 112 1.83 -1.85 29.50
CA GLU A 112 1.89 -3.12 30.22
C GLU A 112 3.16 -3.21 31.09
N LYS A 113 4.30 -2.74 30.58
CA LYS A 113 5.54 -2.63 31.37
C LYS A 113 5.38 -1.65 32.54
N ALA A 114 4.75 -0.49 32.34
CA ALA A 114 4.49 0.46 33.41
C ALA A 114 3.60 -0.15 34.51
N LEU A 115 2.49 -0.80 34.13
CA LEU A 115 1.55 -1.41 35.07
C LEU A 115 2.12 -2.59 35.86
N LYS A 116 3.15 -3.27 35.34
CA LYS A 116 3.89 -4.29 36.10
C LYS A 116 4.69 -3.71 37.28
N ILE A 117 5.04 -2.43 37.21
CA ILE A 117 5.79 -1.75 38.28
C ILE A 117 4.84 -1.22 39.33
N LYS A 118 3.79 -0.52 38.89
CA LYS A 118 2.81 0.10 39.77
C LYS A 118 1.44 0.13 39.08
N GLU A 119 0.42 -0.20 39.84
CA GLU A 119 -0.96 -0.04 39.39
C GLU A 119 -1.34 1.45 39.31
N ASP A 120 -1.84 1.84 38.16
CA ASP A 120 -2.23 3.22 37.88
C ASP A 120 -3.45 3.25 36.96
N LYS A 121 -4.49 3.97 37.38
CA LYS A 121 -5.78 4.00 36.68
C LYS A 121 -5.66 4.65 35.31
N ASP A 122 -4.88 5.72 35.19
CA ASP A 122 -4.69 6.45 33.94
C ASP A 122 -3.91 5.62 32.92
N THR A 123 -2.84 4.95 33.37
CA THR A 123 -2.07 4.01 32.55
C THR A 123 -2.95 2.86 32.05
N ARG A 124 -3.79 2.29 32.92
CA ARG A 124 -4.73 1.22 32.54
C ARG A 124 -5.77 1.71 31.54
N PHE A 125 -6.33 2.90 31.73
CA PHE A 125 -7.24 3.51 30.76
C PHE A 125 -6.58 3.71 29.39
N ASN A 126 -5.34 4.23 29.37
CA ASN A 126 -4.59 4.44 28.15
C ASN A 126 -4.23 3.14 27.43
N LEU A 127 -3.90 2.08 28.17
CA LEU A 127 -3.69 0.74 27.63
C LEU A 127 -4.95 0.23 26.90
N GLU A 128 -6.12 0.32 27.52
CA GLU A 128 -7.37 -0.11 26.92
C GLU A 128 -7.75 0.71 25.69
N LEU A 129 -7.50 2.03 25.73
CA LEU A 129 -7.66 2.89 24.57
C LEU A 129 -6.72 2.48 23.43
N ALA A 130 -5.45 2.16 23.73
CA ALA A 130 -4.47 1.69 22.74
C ALA A 130 -4.90 0.39 22.08
N LYS A 131 -5.37 -0.60 22.86
CA LYS A 131 -5.92 -1.87 22.35
C LYS A 131 -7.12 -1.64 21.43
N LYS A 132 -8.05 -0.75 21.81
CA LYS A 132 -9.21 -0.39 20.97
C LYS A 132 -8.79 0.25 19.64
N MET A 133 -7.80 1.15 19.68
CA MET A 133 -7.29 1.82 18.48
C MET A 133 -6.57 0.84 17.54
N LYS A 134 -5.78 -0.10 18.08
CA LYS A 134 -5.16 -1.19 17.31
C LYS A 134 -6.21 -2.04 16.60
N LYS A 135 -7.22 -2.53 17.33
CA LYS A 135 -8.31 -3.34 16.74
C LYS A 135 -9.02 -2.60 15.60
N LYS A 136 -9.35 -1.33 15.80
CA LYS A 136 -9.98 -0.49 14.76
C LYS A 136 -9.08 -0.35 13.52
N GLN A 137 -7.77 -0.23 13.70
CA GLN A 137 -6.82 -0.17 12.59
C GLN A 137 -6.77 -1.49 11.80
N GLU A 138 -6.78 -2.63 12.49
CA GLU A 138 -6.80 -3.96 11.86
C GLU A 138 -8.09 -4.21 11.07
N GLU A 139 -9.25 -3.85 11.62
CA GLU A 139 -10.54 -3.95 10.94
C GLU A 139 -10.57 -3.11 9.65
N GLN A 140 -10.03 -1.88 9.70
CA GLN A 140 -9.91 -1.03 8.52
C GLN A 140 -8.98 -1.64 7.46
N LYS A 141 -7.86 -2.26 7.88
CA LYS A 141 -6.96 -2.98 6.96
C LYS A 141 -7.66 -4.16 6.30
N LYS A 142 -8.40 -4.98 7.07
CA LYS A 142 -9.20 -6.10 6.55
C LYS A 142 -10.26 -5.64 5.53
N LYS A 143 -11.02 -4.59 5.84
CA LYS A 143 -12.01 -4.00 4.91
C LYS A 143 -11.38 -3.49 3.62
N LYS A 144 -10.21 -2.83 3.70
CA LYS A 144 -9.46 -2.37 2.52
C LYS A 144 -8.98 -3.55 1.66
N GLN A 145 -8.50 -4.62 2.28
CA GLN A 145 -8.06 -5.82 1.58
C GLN A 145 -9.22 -6.52 0.85
N GLN A 146 -10.35 -6.72 1.52
CA GLN A 146 -11.56 -7.29 0.91
C GLN A 146 -12.04 -6.48 -0.31
N LYS A 147 -12.02 -5.15 -0.23
CA LYS A 147 -12.35 -4.27 -1.37
C LYS A 147 -11.38 -4.45 -2.55
N LYS A 148 -10.08 -4.59 -2.28
CA LYS A 148 -9.07 -4.85 -3.32
C LYS A 148 -9.30 -6.22 -3.99
N ASP A 149 -9.62 -7.24 -3.20
CA ASP A 149 -9.85 -8.60 -3.71
C ASP A 149 -11.14 -8.68 -4.55
N GLN A 150 -12.21 -8.01 -4.12
CA GLN A 150 -13.43 -7.87 -4.93
C GLN A 150 -13.17 -7.14 -6.26
N LYS A 151 -12.35 -6.08 -6.26
CA LYS A 151 -11.97 -5.36 -7.49
C LYS A 151 -11.15 -6.26 -8.43
N LYS A 152 -10.21 -7.05 -7.90
CA LYS A 152 -9.47 -8.06 -8.68
C LYS A 152 -10.39 -9.11 -9.29
N LYS A 153 -11.33 -9.67 -8.51
CA LYS A 153 -12.33 -10.64 -9.01
C LYS A 153 -13.21 -10.05 -10.12
N LYS A 154 -13.71 -8.80 -9.98
CA LYS A 154 -14.47 -8.10 -11.04
C LYS A 154 -13.64 -7.92 -12.31
N ASN A 155 -12.36 -7.56 -12.20
CA ASN A 155 -11.49 -7.39 -13.36
C ASN A 155 -11.17 -8.72 -14.07
N GLN A 156 -10.99 -9.81 -13.31
CA GLN A 156 -10.85 -11.15 -13.89
C GLN A 156 -12.13 -11.60 -14.61
N LYS A 157 -13.31 -11.36 -14.02
CA LYS A 157 -14.60 -11.66 -14.66
C LYS A 157 -14.76 -10.93 -15.99
N LYS A 158 -14.48 -9.61 -16.02
CA LYS A 158 -14.47 -8.80 -17.26
C LYS A 158 -13.47 -9.31 -18.31
N LYS A 159 -12.28 -9.78 -17.91
CA LYS A 159 -11.30 -10.38 -18.83
C LYS A 159 -11.80 -11.71 -19.41
N ASN A 160 -12.43 -12.55 -18.59
CA ASN A 160 -12.98 -13.83 -19.03
C ASN A 160 -14.20 -13.64 -19.95
N ASP A 161 -15.05 -12.65 -19.67
CA ASP A 161 -16.19 -12.30 -20.54
C ASP A 161 -15.72 -11.80 -21.91
N LYS A 162 -14.68 -10.94 -21.96
CA LYS A 162 -14.04 -10.53 -23.23
C LYS A 162 -13.45 -11.72 -24.00
N LYS A 163 -12.80 -12.66 -23.31
CA LYS A 163 -12.27 -13.89 -23.95
C LYS A 163 -13.39 -14.78 -24.51
N LYS A 164 -14.51 -14.92 -23.79
CA LYS A 164 -15.69 -15.67 -24.26
C LYS A 164 -16.35 -15.01 -25.48
N GLN A 165 -16.49 -13.69 -25.48
CA GLN A 165 -17.01 -12.95 -26.63
C GLN A 165 -16.12 -13.11 -27.87
N ASN A 166 -14.79 -13.05 -27.73
CA ASN A 166 -13.89 -13.27 -28.86
C ASN A 166 -13.97 -14.70 -29.43
N LYS A 167 -14.05 -15.73 -28.57
CA LYS A 167 -14.26 -17.11 -29.03
C LYS A 167 -15.60 -17.29 -29.76
N ASN A 168 -16.67 -16.66 -29.28
CA ASN A 168 -17.97 -16.73 -29.96
C ASN A 168 -17.97 -16.01 -31.32
N LYS A 169 -17.20 -14.93 -31.46
CA LYS A 169 -17.02 -14.24 -32.75
C LYS A 169 -16.29 -15.14 -33.75
N GLN A 170 -15.15 -15.72 -33.35
CA GLN A 170 -14.40 -16.67 -34.18
C GLN A 170 -15.23 -17.90 -34.60
N ASN A 171 -16.03 -18.46 -33.70
CA ASN A 171 -16.91 -19.58 -34.04
C ASN A 171 -18.03 -19.19 -35.01
N LYS A 172 -18.57 -17.97 -34.93
CA LYS A 172 -19.56 -17.46 -35.90
C LYS A 172 -18.94 -17.26 -37.28
N ASP A 173 -17.71 -16.77 -37.34
CA ASP A 173 -17.00 -16.55 -38.60
C ASP A 173 -16.62 -17.90 -39.26
N GLN A 174 -16.20 -18.90 -38.48
CA GLN A 174 -15.99 -20.26 -38.98
C GLN A 174 -17.28 -20.94 -39.48
N LYS A 175 -18.41 -20.71 -38.81
CA LYS A 175 -19.71 -21.26 -39.22
C LYS A 175 -20.20 -20.64 -40.53
N LYS A 176 -20.04 -19.31 -40.69
CA LYS A 176 -20.31 -18.62 -41.97
C LYS A 176 -19.44 -19.14 -43.10
N ASN A 177 -18.14 -19.38 -42.86
CA ASN A 177 -17.25 -19.93 -43.88
C ASN A 177 -17.64 -21.35 -44.30
N LYS A 178 -18.10 -22.21 -43.36
CA LYS A 178 -18.60 -23.55 -43.71
C LYS A 178 -19.89 -23.51 -44.53
N ASP A 179 -20.82 -22.62 -44.18
CA ASP A 179 -22.08 -22.46 -44.93
C ASP A 179 -21.87 -21.90 -46.34
N GLN A 180 -20.88 -21.02 -46.53
CA GLN A 180 -20.46 -20.55 -47.86
C GLN A 180 -19.87 -21.68 -48.69
N ASN A 181 -18.96 -22.47 -48.11
CA ASN A 181 -18.29 -23.56 -48.83
C ASN A 181 -19.27 -24.66 -49.27
N GLN A 182 -20.30 -24.96 -48.45
CA GLN A 182 -21.38 -25.88 -48.85
C GLN A 182 -22.26 -25.32 -49.97
N LYS A 183 -22.54 -24.01 -49.98
CA LYS A 183 -23.31 -23.37 -51.07
C LYS A 183 -22.54 -23.38 -52.39
N ASP A 184 -21.23 -23.19 -52.34
CA ASP A 184 -20.38 -23.18 -53.54
C ASP A 184 -20.19 -24.59 -54.12
N GLN A 185 -20.02 -25.61 -53.26
CA GLN A 185 -20.01 -27.01 -53.70
C GLN A 185 -21.34 -27.43 -54.34
N ASN A 186 -22.48 -26.99 -53.79
CA ASN A 186 -23.79 -27.29 -54.38
C ASN A 186 -24.03 -26.58 -55.72
N LYS A 187 -23.47 -25.38 -55.92
CA LYS A 187 -23.49 -24.67 -57.21
C LYS A 187 -22.66 -25.40 -58.27
N GLN A 188 -21.44 -25.83 -57.93
CA GLN A 188 -20.60 -26.62 -58.84
C GLN A 188 -21.26 -27.96 -59.23
N ASN A 189 -21.89 -28.65 -58.29
CA ASN A 189 -22.59 -29.91 -58.59
C ASN A 189 -23.81 -29.71 -59.50
N LYS A 190 -24.55 -28.60 -59.36
CA LYS A 190 -25.65 -28.25 -60.30
C LYS A 190 -25.13 -27.94 -61.70
N GLN A 191 -24.03 -27.21 -61.83
CA GLN A 191 -23.40 -26.91 -63.12
C GLN A 191 -22.88 -28.19 -63.81
N ASN A 192 -22.24 -29.10 -63.07
CA ASN A 192 -21.78 -30.37 -63.63
C ASN A 192 -22.95 -31.26 -64.10
N LYS A 193 -24.08 -31.30 -63.38
CA LYS A 193 -25.29 -32.00 -63.84
C LYS A 193 -25.87 -31.39 -65.11
N GLN A 194 -25.86 -30.06 -65.25
CA GLN A 194 -26.35 -29.39 -66.46
C GLN A 194 -25.42 -29.62 -67.66
N ASN A 195 -24.10 -29.60 -67.46
CA ASN A 195 -23.13 -29.87 -68.52
C ASN A 195 -23.22 -31.33 -69.01
N LYS A 196 -23.42 -32.30 -68.10
CA LYS A 196 -23.62 -33.71 -68.46
C LYS A 196 -24.87 -33.89 -69.32
N LYS A 197 -25.99 -33.26 -68.94
CA LYS A 197 -27.22 -33.25 -69.76
C LYS A 197 -27.01 -32.64 -71.15
N LYS A 198 -26.28 -31.53 -71.26
CA LYS A 198 -25.95 -30.91 -72.57
C LYS A 198 -25.07 -31.82 -73.43
N GLN A 199 -24.13 -32.55 -72.82
CA GLN A 199 -23.27 -33.51 -73.53
C GLN A 199 -24.07 -34.72 -74.05
N ASP A 200 -24.98 -35.26 -73.24
CA ASP A 200 -25.83 -36.38 -73.63
C ASP A 200 -26.80 -35.99 -74.75
N GLN A 201 -27.28 -34.75 -74.75
CA GLN A 201 -28.14 -34.21 -75.81
C GLN A 201 -27.37 -34.03 -77.13
N LYS A 202 -26.16 -33.47 -77.08
CA LYS A 202 -25.27 -33.40 -78.25
C LYS A 202 -24.93 -34.77 -78.83
N LYS A 203 -24.72 -35.80 -77.99
CA LYS A 203 -24.49 -37.18 -78.45
C LYS A 203 -25.73 -37.79 -79.12
N LYS A 204 -26.94 -37.48 -78.64
CA LYS A 204 -28.20 -37.90 -79.29
C LYS A 204 -28.40 -37.20 -80.64
N ASP A 205 -28.06 -35.93 -80.73
CA ASP A 205 -28.20 -35.15 -81.96
C ASP A 205 -27.19 -35.60 -83.03
N GLN A 206 -25.95 -35.90 -82.65
CA GLN A 206 -24.95 -36.51 -83.54
C GLN A 206 -25.38 -37.89 -84.04
N LYS A 207 -25.98 -38.74 -83.18
CA LYS A 207 -26.55 -40.02 -83.61
C LYS A 207 -27.71 -39.86 -84.60
N LYS A 208 -28.54 -38.83 -84.45
CA LYS A 208 -29.62 -38.53 -85.42
C LYS A 208 -29.06 -38.04 -86.76
N GLN A 209 -28.02 -37.20 -86.75
CA GLN A 209 -27.36 -36.73 -87.97
C GLN A 209 -26.66 -37.87 -88.73
N ASN A 210 -26.00 -38.80 -88.03
CA ASN A 210 -25.38 -39.97 -88.67
C ASN A 210 -26.40 -40.93 -89.29
N LYS A 211 -27.56 -41.15 -88.63
CA LYS A 211 -28.66 -41.95 -89.23
C LYS A 211 -29.24 -41.30 -90.48
N ASN A 212 -29.33 -39.96 -90.52
CA ASN A 212 -29.79 -39.25 -91.71
C ASN A 212 -28.78 -39.23 -92.87
N LYS A 213 -27.48 -39.32 -92.60
CA LYS A 213 -26.46 -39.53 -93.65
C LYS A 213 -26.54 -40.93 -94.24
N GLN A 214 -26.63 -41.98 -93.40
CA GLN A 214 -26.77 -43.36 -93.86
C GLN A 214 -28.03 -43.60 -94.72
N ASN A 215 -29.15 -42.92 -94.40
CA ASN A 215 -30.37 -43.00 -95.21
C ASN A 215 -30.30 -42.23 -96.53
N LYS A 216 -29.42 -41.22 -96.66
CA LYS A 216 -29.18 -40.53 -97.94
C LYS A 216 -28.28 -41.33 -98.87
N ASP A 217 -27.32 -42.08 -98.32
CA ASP A 217 -26.43 -42.93 -99.11
C ASP A 217 -27.14 -44.18 -99.64
N GLN A 218 -28.11 -44.73 -98.90
CA GLN A 218 -28.96 -45.84 -99.39
C GLN A 218 -29.96 -45.42 -100.49
N LYS A 219 -30.28 -44.13 -100.61
CA LYS A 219 -31.15 -43.63 -101.70
C LYS A 219 -30.40 -43.34 -103.00
N LYS A 220 -29.06 -43.25 -102.99
CA LYS A 220 -28.25 -43.07 -104.20
C LYS A 220 -27.83 -44.38 -104.89
N ASN A 221 -27.96 -45.52 -104.20
CA ASN A 221 -27.55 -46.84 -104.72
C ASN A 221 -28.71 -47.67 -105.31
N LYS A 222 -29.85 -47.05 -105.62
CA LYS A 222 -31.00 -47.72 -106.26
C LYS A 222 -31.31 -47.26 -107.70
N ASP A 223 -30.52 -46.31 -108.23
CA ASP A 223 -30.71 -45.74 -109.57
C ASP A 223 -29.50 -45.96 -110.49
N GLN A 224 -28.75 -47.07 -110.32
CA GLN A 224 -27.74 -47.55 -111.28
C GLN A 224 -27.92 -49.04 -111.55
#